data_AF-A0A915AK11-F1
#
_entry.id   AF-A0A915AK11-F1
#
_cell.length_a   1.000
_cell.length_b   1.000
_cell.length_c   1.000
_cell.angle_alpha   90.00
_cell.angle_beta   90.00
_cell.angle_gamma   90.00
#
_symmetry.space_group_name_H-M   'P 1'
#
loop_
_entity.id
_entity.type
_entity.pdbx_description
1 polymer ?
#
loop_
_entity_poly.entity_id
_entity_poly.type
_entity_poly.pdbx_seq_one_letter_code
_entity_poly.pdbx_strand_id
1 'polypeptide(L)'
;MLQLDNTKMNLLALKSEYSFKVSSLERMRKDLHAKERDLEKIRRKRDELQQKINAVVSKSRNEYNTASEKLRSYTAADYRKLASLKKPMIGVRFTIEAVRCLVDPMFRPQRNSLDTWTTSQELLRSLFLQSVLATFDVDSVDEIAIQRLKRYLESREFKSTKVEVESDLAASICYWITCVADLVAANSIVRKEYEELKQVIMEMQTLEEELATLNDSIVSKSSEVTRTDEEISRSEQEVAANRRTLDHIQRGAQILRVTAANQMKWQEELDALSRVSDYVLGDSIFMAAFSVLICDRSTRIRRIVLSLWKQELTRERIMFTETICTSEFFVTRLLKNADATGRWPVLFGNTGSLVDTLRVLHPASVSVDVHANSWQSKELIEQTERALRTGTTLILHSIRSSPPVEWYPIISMDIEREFGAVHFYDRSFSISPDARLFFVASTPRTTFSAQFIHMTSTFVIDEVLDNQRLLQEAVQLTDHQRTENMRLLNLLSEHRAGEILDCQEIVEQISAAATSGFPSIIHSALGNDVIVIGMPCFRTWTFHGI
;
A
#
# COMPACT_ATOMS: atom_id res chain seq x y z
N MET A 1 -5.01 17.18 14.33
CA MET A 1 -5.41 16.41 15.53
C MET A 1 -6.86 16.69 15.89
N LEU A 2 -7.21 17.92 16.26
CA LEU A 2 -8.60 18.33 16.56
C LEU A 2 -9.65 17.93 15.50
N GLN A 3 -9.36 18.11 14.21
CA GLN A 3 -10.27 17.67 13.13
C GLN A 3 -10.47 16.15 13.07
N LEU A 4 -9.42 15.36 13.33
CA LEU A 4 -9.50 13.90 13.38
C LEU A 4 -10.34 13.43 14.58
N ASP A 5 -10.21 14.10 15.72
CA ASP A 5 -10.97 13.75 16.92
C ASP A 5 -12.45 14.11 16.75
N ASN A 6 -12.75 15.27 16.16
CA ASN A 6 -14.13 15.67 15.86
C ASN A 6 -14.82 14.70 14.87
N THR A 7 -14.13 14.31 13.80
CA THR A 7 -14.66 13.36 12.80
C THR A 7 -14.89 11.97 13.40
N LYS A 8 -13.99 11.49 14.28
CA LYS A 8 -14.20 10.23 15.04
C LYS A 8 -15.41 10.31 15.97
N MET A 9 -15.61 11.41 16.68
CA MET A 9 -16.77 11.58 17.57
C MET A 9 -18.08 11.57 16.78
N ASN A 10 -18.12 12.26 15.63
CA ASN A 10 -19.28 12.23 14.74
C ASN A 10 -19.55 10.82 14.20
N LEU A 11 -18.50 10.09 13.82
CA LEU A 11 -18.63 8.69 13.37
C LEU A 11 -19.23 7.79 14.45
N LEU A 12 -18.81 7.95 15.72
CA LEU A 12 -19.37 7.19 16.83
C LEU A 12 -20.85 7.49 17.06
N ALA A 13 -21.24 8.77 16.99
CA ALA A 13 -22.63 9.18 17.09
C ALA A 13 -23.48 8.56 15.97
N LEU A 14 -23.01 8.62 14.71
CA LEU A 14 -23.69 8.01 13.56
C LEU A 14 -23.85 6.50 13.72
N LYS A 15 -22.82 5.79 14.19
CA LYS A 15 -22.90 4.33 14.44
C LYS A 15 -23.94 3.99 15.52
N SER A 16 -24.04 4.80 16.56
CA SER A 16 -25.05 4.64 17.60
C SER A 16 -26.46 4.85 17.04
N GLU A 17 -26.66 5.90 16.24
CA GLU A 17 -27.94 6.17 15.57
C GLU A 17 -28.34 5.05 14.61
N TYR A 18 -27.38 4.56 13.81
CA TYR A 18 -27.59 3.44 12.90
C TYR A 18 -28.04 2.18 13.64
N SER A 19 -27.37 1.81 14.73
CA SER A 19 -27.74 0.65 15.55
C SER A 19 -29.17 0.76 16.09
N PHE A 20 -29.56 1.95 16.54
CA PHE A 20 -30.93 2.21 16.99
C PHE A 20 -31.96 2.06 15.86
N LYS A 21 -31.68 2.65 14.69
CA LYS A 21 -32.56 2.57 13.50
C LYS A 21 -32.73 1.12 13.01
N VAL A 22 -31.64 0.34 12.94
CA VAL A 22 -31.69 -1.08 12.57
C VAL A 22 -32.54 -1.88 13.55
N SER A 23 -32.34 -1.68 14.85
CA SER A 23 -33.13 -2.35 15.90
C SER A 23 -34.63 -2.02 15.78
N SER A 24 -34.97 -0.76 15.47
CA SER A 24 -36.35 -0.34 15.25
C SER A 24 -36.95 -1.00 14.00
N LEU A 25 -36.18 -1.07 12.91
CA LEU A 25 -36.61 -1.69 11.65
C LEU A 25 -36.85 -3.20 11.80
N GLU A 26 -35.98 -3.90 12.54
CA GLU A 26 -36.18 -5.33 12.84
C GLU A 26 -37.47 -5.58 13.63
N ARG A 27 -37.82 -4.71 14.58
CA ARG A 27 -39.09 -4.81 15.31
C ARG A 27 -40.29 -4.65 14.37
N MET A 28 -40.26 -3.66 13.48
CA MET A 28 -41.33 -3.45 12.50
C MET A 28 -41.46 -4.63 11.53
N ARG A 29 -40.35 -5.21 11.04
CA ARG A 29 -40.38 -6.42 10.21
C ARG A 29 -40.99 -7.62 10.93
N LYS A 30 -40.68 -7.80 12.23
CA LYS A 30 -41.31 -8.84 13.06
C LYS A 30 -42.81 -8.64 13.20
N ASP A 31 -43.25 -7.39 13.38
CA ASP A 31 -44.68 -7.04 13.44
C ASP A 31 -45.39 -7.30 12.11
N LEU A 32 -44.79 -6.91 10.99
CA LEU A 32 -45.29 -7.20 9.64
C LEU A 32 -45.49 -8.71 9.43
N HIS A 33 -44.49 -9.54 9.75
CA HIS A 33 -44.62 -10.99 9.66
C HIS A 33 -45.66 -11.59 10.63
N ALA A 34 -45.93 -10.94 11.77
CA ALA A 34 -47.03 -11.36 12.64
C ALA A 34 -48.38 -11.07 11.98
N LYS A 35 -48.58 -9.85 11.48
CA LYS A 35 -49.81 -9.44 10.78
C LYS A 35 -50.06 -10.22 9.49
N GLU A 36 -49.03 -10.52 8.70
CA GLU A 36 -49.14 -11.37 7.50
C GLU A 36 -49.65 -12.79 7.84
N ARG A 37 -49.19 -13.37 8.96
CA ARG A 37 -49.68 -14.67 9.43
C ARG A 37 -51.14 -14.60 9.87
N ASP A 38 -51.55 -13.51 10.49
CA ASP A 38 -52.95 -13.32 10.89
C ASP A 38 -53.86 -13.08 9.67
N LEU A 39 -53.40 -12.32 8.67
CA LEU A 39 -54.09 -12.15 7.40
C LEU A 39 -54.32 -13.49 6.69
N GLU A 40 -53.31 -14.36 6.67
CA GLU A 40 -53.43 -15.70 6.09
C GLU A 40 -54.48 -16.56 6.81
N LYS A 41 -54.60 -16.46 8.14
CA LYS A 41 -55.68 -17.14 8.89
C LYS A 41 -57.05 -16.60 8.52
N ILE A 42 -57.19 -15.27 8.38
CA ILE A 42 -58.44 -14.63 7.97
C ILE A 42 -58.82 -15.04 6.55
N ARG A 43 -57.86 -15.11 5.62
CA ARG A 43 -58.07 -15.59 4.24
C ARG A 43 -58.58 -17.03 4.21
N ARG A 44 -57.98 -17.93 5.00
CA ARG A 44 -58.47 -19.32 5.14
C ARG A 44 -59.90 -19.37 5.68
N LYS A 45 -60.20 -18.59 6.72
CA LYS A 45 -61.56 -18.52 7.28
C LYS A 45 -62.57 -18.03 6.24
N ARG A 46 -62.21 -17.03 5.43
CA ARG A 46 -63.03 -16.53 4.32
C ARG A 46 -63.28 -17.64 3.29
N ASP A 47 -62.25 -18.38 2.89
CA ASP A 47 -62.38 -19.45 1.90
C ASP A 47 -63.25 -20.62 2.41
N GLU A 48 -63.09 -21.00 3.68
CA GLU A 48 -63.93 -22.01 4.32
C GLU A 48 -65.40 -21.58 4.37
N LEU A 49 -65.69 -20.34 4.74
CA LEU A 49 -67.05 -19.79 4.76
C LEU A 49 -67.64 -19.71 3.36
N GLN A 50 -66.87 -19.24 2.37
CA GLN A 50 -67.29 -19.19 0.98
C GLN A 50 -67.59 -20.59 0.43
N GLN A 51 -66.76 -21.59 0.76
CA GLN A 51 -66.98 -22.96 0.34
C GLN A 51 -68.26 -23.54 0.96
N LYS A 52 -68.53 -23.28 2.25
CA LYS A 52 -69.76 -23.70 2.93
C LYS A 52 -71.01 -23.09 2.28
N ILE A 53 -70.97 -21.79 2.00
CA ILE A 53 -72.06 -21.08 1.30
C ILE A 53 -72.28 -21.69 -0.09
N ASN A 54 -71.20 -21.85 -0.86
CA ASN A 54 -71.28 -22.40 -2.22
C ASN A 54 -71.79 -23.84 -2.22
N ALA A 55 -71.43 -24.68 -1.24
CA ALA A 55 -71.89 -26.05 -1.16
C ALA A 55 -73.42 -26.16 -1.03
N VAL A 56 -74.05 -25.23 -0.30
CA VAL A 56 -75.50 -25.21 -0.11
C VAL A 56 -76.22 -24.54 -1.29
N VAL A 57 -75.68 -23.42 -1.79
CA VAL A 57 -76.40 -22.56 -2.75
C VAL A 57 -76.13 -22.93 -4.21
N SER A 58 -74.96 -23.52 -4.53
CA SER A 58 -74.52 -23.71 -5.94
C SER A 58 -75.49 -24.51 -6.80
N LYS A 59 -76.05 -25.60 -6.25
CA LYS A 59 -77.01 -26.44 -6.97
C LYS A 59 -78.27 -25.66 -7.33
N SER A 60 -78.93 -25.08 -6.33
CA SER A 60 -80.16 -24.29 -6.53
C SER A 60 -79.90 -23.07 -7.41
N ARG A 61 -78.73 -22.44 -7.30
CA ARG A 61 -78.35 -21.30 -8.14
C ARG A 61 -78.14 -21.69 -9.60
N ASN A 62 -77.51 -22.83 -9.87
CA ASN A 62 -77.32 -23.31 -11.23
C ASN A 62 -78.64 -23.72 -11.89
N GLU A 63 -79.52 -24.40 -11.15
CA GLU A 63 -80.86 -24.78 -11.60
C GLU A 63 -81.71 -23.53 -11.90
N TYR A 64 -81.66 -22.51 -11.02
CA TYR A 64 -82.29 -21.21 -11.25
C TYR A 64 -81.75 -20.49 -12.49
N ASN A 65 -80.43 -20.44 -12.69
CA ASN A 65 -79.82 -19.79 -13.85
C ASN A 65 -80.25 -20.49 -15.15
N THR A 66 -80.23 -21.82 -15.17
CA THR A 66 -80.66 -22.63 -16.32
C THR A 66 -82.14 -22.39 -16.64
N ALA A 67 -82.99 -22.37 -15.61
CA ALA A 67 -84.42 -22.08 -15.78
C ALA A 67 -84.66 -20.65 -16.29
N SER A 68 -83.90 -19.67 -15.79
CA SER A 68 -84.01 -18.26 -16.19
C SER A 68 -83.54 -18.03 -17.62
N GLU A 69 -82.47 -18.70 -18.06
CA GLU A 69 -81.99 -18.66 -19.44
C GLU A 69 -83.01 -19.28 -20.40
N LYS A 70 -83.59 -20.43 -20.03
CA LYS A 70 -84.68 -21.05 -20.79
C LYS A 70 -85.87 -20.09 -20.92
N LEU A 71 -86.26 -19.39 -19.86
CA LEU A 71 -87.33 -18.39 -19.92
C LEU A 71 -87.01 -17.22 -20.86
N ARG A 72 -85.75 -16.78 -20.92
CA ARG A 72 -85.31 -15.69 -21.81
C ARG A 72 -85.35 -16.07 -23.30
N SER A 73 -85.35 -17.35 -23.63
CA SER A 73 -85.43 -17.83 -25.02
C SER A 73 -86.83 -17.77 -25.65
N TYR A 74 -87.89 -17.60 -24.84
CA TYR A 74 -89.26 -17.52 -25.35
C TYR A 74 -89.62 -16.14 -25.91
N THR A 75 -90.41 -16.11 -26.98
CA THR A 75 -90.80 -14.88 -27.66
C THR A 75 -92.15 -14.35 -27.18
N ALA A 76 -92.46 -13.07 -27.42
CA ALA A 76 -93.76 -12.47 -27.10
C ALA A 76 -94.95 -13.19 -27.77
N ALA A 77 -94.72 -13.94 -28.86
CA ALA A 77 -95.75 -14.76 -29.49
C ALA A 77 -96.15 -15.95 -28.61
N ASP A 78 -95.21 -16.55 -27.87
CA ASP A 78 -95.45 -17.73 -27.04
C ASP A 78 -96.26 -17.38 -25.77
N TYR A 79 -96.02 -16.20 -25.19
CA TYR A 79 -96.84 -15.65 -24.12
C TYR A 79 -98.30 -15.37 -24.57
N ARG A 80 -98.48 -14.85 -25.80
CA ARG A 80 -99.82 -14.65 -26.38
C ARG A 80 -100.55 -15.97 -26.68
N LYS A 81 -99.83 -17.02 -27.11
CA LYS A 81 -100.40 -18.37 -27.29
C LYS A 81 -100.92 -18.90 -25.96
N LEU A 82 -100.14 -18.79 -24.88
CA LEU A 82 -100.56 -19.19 -23.54
C LEU A 82 -101.82 -18.42 -23.07
N ALA A 83 -101.90 -17.12 -23.36
CA ALA A 83 -103.06 -16.29 -23.02
C ALA A 83 -104.36 -16.65 -23.80
N SER A 84 -104.25 -17.37 -24.91
CA SER A 84 -105.40 -17.70 -25.78
C SER A 84 -106.22 -18.92 -25.32
N LEU A 85 -105.75 -19.64 -24.29
CA LEU A 85 -106.45 -20.79 -23.71
C LEU A 85 -107.74 -20.37 -22.99
N LYS A 86 -108.89 -20.93 -23.41
CA LYS A 86 -110.23 -20.56 -22.90
C LYS A 86 -110.57 -21.20 -21.55
N LYS A 87 -110.11 -22.42 -21.29
CA LYS A 87 -110.31 -23.18 -20.03
C LYS A 87 -109.05 -24.01 -19.72
N PRO A 88 -107.94 -23.37 -19.33
CA PRO A 88 -106.69 -24.09 -19.07
C PRO A 88 -106.81 -25.05 -17.88
N MET A 89 -105.96 -26.08 -17.81
CA MET A 89 -105.90 -26.99 -16.68
C MET A 89 -105.54 -26.25 -15.38
N ILE A 90 -105.86 -26.86 -14.24
CA ILE A 90 -105.59 -26.30 -12.91
C ILE A 90 -104.11 -25.95 -12.73
N GLY A 91 -103.20 -26.79 -13.25
CA GLY A 91 -101.75 -26.56 -13.19
C GLY A 91 -101.31 -25.27 -13.89
N VAL A 92 -101.77 -25.01 -15.11
CA VAL A 92 -101.45 -23.77 -15.85
C VAL A 92 -101.99 -22.52 -15.14
N ARG A 93 -103.19 -22.60 -14.55
CA ARG A 93 -103.75 -21.49 -13.76
C ARG A 93 -102.90 -21.20 -12.52
N PHE A 94 -102.51 -22.25 -11.79
CA PHE A 94 -101.65 -22.12 -10.62
C PHE A 94 -100.26 -21.57 -10.96
N THR A 95 -99.66 -21.94 -12.10
CA THR A 95 -98.39 -21.35 -12.57
C THR A 95 -98.48 -19.83 -12.69
N ILE A 96 -99.51 -19.31 -13.34
CA ILE A 96 -99.65 -17.88 -13.57
C ILE A 96 -100.02 -17.13 -12.29
N GLU A 97 -100.85 -17.70 -11.44
CA GLU A 97 -101.12 -17.17 -10.11
C GLU A 97 -99.86 -17.14 -9.23
N ALA A 98 -99.02 -18.17 -9.31
CA ALA A 98 -97.77 -18.26 -8.57
C ALA A 98 -96.74 -17.22 -9.05
N VAL A 99 -96.58 -16.99 -10.36
CA VAL A 99 -95.74 -15.86 -10.85
C VAL A 99 -96.28 -14.52 -10.37
N ARG A 100 -97.60 -14.32 -10.39
CA ARG A 100 -98.21 -13.08 -9.88
C ARG A 100 -97.94 -12.87 -8.40
N CYS A 101 -97.82 -13.93 -7.59
CA CYS A 101 -97.43 -13.80 -6.18
C CYS A 101 -95.99 -13.27 -5.98
N LEU A 102 -95.11 -13.47 -6.98
CA LEU A 102 -93.73 -12.97 -6.96
C LEU A 102 -93.60 -11.56 -7.57
N VAL A 103 -94.40 -11.26 -8.59
CA VAL A 103 -94.28 -10.03 -9.39
C VAL A 103 -95.22 -8.91 -8.92
N ASP A 104 -96.37 -9.24 -8.36
CA ASP A 104 -97.38 -8.29 -7.89
C ASP A 104 -97.50 -8.35 -6.35
N PRO A 105 -96.91 -7.38 -5.63
CA PRO A 105 -96.94 -7.35 -4.17
C PRO A 105 -98.35 -7.29 -3.57
N MET A 106 -99.33 -6.76 -4.30
CA MET A 106 -100.72 -6.59 -3.88
C MET A 106 -101.60 -7.81 -4.23
N PHE A 107 -101.09 -8.73 -5.04
CA PHE A 107 -101.83 -9.92 -5.44
C PHE A 107 -102.06 -10.88 -4.27
N ARG A 108 -103.34 -11.25 -4.08
CA ARG A 108 -103.78 -12.26 -3.11
C ARG A 108 -104.50 -13.40 -3.84
N PRO A 109 -104.08 -14.65 -3.62
CA PRO A 109 -104.65 -15.77 -4.35
C PRO A 109 -106.09 -16.07 -3.90
N GLN A 110 -107.04 -15.98 -4.83
CA GLN A 110 -108.49 -16.13 -4.57
C GLN A 110 -108.91 -17.61 -4.45
N ARG A 111 -110.13 -17.88 -3.96
CA ARG A 111 -110.69 -19.24 -3.89
C ARG A 111 -111.09 -19.79 -5.27
N ASN A 112 -111.43 -18.91 -6.22
CA ASN A 112 -111.77 -19.29 -7.59
C ASN A 112 -110.60 -19.02 -8.55
N SER A 113 -109.90 -20.09 -8.97
CA SER A 113 -108.78 -20.00 -9.90
C SER A 113 -109.18 -19.61 -11.33
N LEU A 114 -110.46 -19.78 -11.71
CA LEU A 114 -110.94 -19.45 -13.06
C LEU A 114 -111.13 -17.93 -13.24
N ASP A 115 -111.62 -17.23 -12.21
CA ASP A 115 -111.78 -15.77 -12.23
C ASP A 115 -110.40 -15.08 -12.23
N THR A 116 -109.47 -15.64 -11.46
CA THR A 116 -108.09 -15.17 -11.40
C THR A 116 -107.36 -15.37 -12.73
N TRP A 117 -107.63 -16.47 -13.45
CA TRP A 117 -107.13 -16.66 -14.83
C TRP A 117 -107.61 -15.57 -15.78
N THR A 118 -108.89 -15.23 -15.75
CA THR A 118 -109.49 -14.22 -16.64
C THR A 118 -108.82 -12.85 -16.49
N THR A 119 -108.48 -12.45 -15.25
CA THR A 119 -107.71 -11.22 -14.98
C THR A 119 -106.23 -11.33 -15.34
N SER A 120 -105.66 -12.55 -15.33
CA SER A 120 -104.24 -12.79 -15.65
C SER A 120 -103.97 -12.89 -17.16
N GLN A 121 -105.00 -13.08 -18.00
CA GLN A 121 -104.83 -13.11 -19.45
C GLN A 121 -104.33 -11.77 -20.01
N GLU A 122 -104.70 -10.65 -19.38
CA GLU A 122 -104.21 -9.32 -19.76
C GLU A 122 -102.71 -9.18 -19.45
N LEU A 123 -102.28 -9.66 -18.29
CA LEU A 123 -100.87 -9.71 -17.88
C LEU A 123 -100.02 -10.53 -18.88
N LEU A 124 -100.52 -11.68 -19.34
CA LEU A 124 -99.84 -12.54 -20.33
C LEU A 124 -99.80 -11.93 -21.74
N ARG A 125 -100.77 -11.09 -22.11
CA ARG A 125 -100.78 -10.39 -23.41
C ARG A 125 -99.86 -9.18 -23.41
N SER A 126 -99.62 -8.60 -22.24
CA SER A 126 -98.68 -7.51 -22.03
C SER A 126 -97.22 -7.99 -22.09
N LEU A 127 -96.30 -7.13 -22.50
CA LEU A 127 -94.85 -7.42 -22.43
C LEU A 127 -94.29 -7.35 -21.01
N PHE A 128 -95.09 -6.89 -20.04
CA PHE A 128 -94.66 -6.63 -18.66
C PHE A 128 -94.15 -7.89 -17.96
N LEU A 129 -94.85 -9.02 -18.09
CA LEU A 129 -94.43 -10.28 -17.47
C LEU A 129 -93.08 -10.75 -18.02
N GLN A 130 -92.88 -10.62 -19.34
CA GLN A 130 -91.65 -10.99 -20.00
C GLN A 130 -90.47 -10.11 -19.55
N SER A 131 -90.67 -8.79 -19.43
CA SER A 131 -89.62 -7.88 -18.95
C SER A 131 -89.27 -8.13 -17.48
N VAL A 132 -90.27 -8.35 -16.62
CA VAL A 132 -90.03 -8.58 -15.19
C VAL A 132 -89.30 -9.90 -14.95
N LEU A 133 -89.67 -10.97 -15.66
CA LEU A 133 -88.97 -12.25 -15.56
C LEU A 133 -87.52 -12.17 -16.06
N ALA A 134 -87.24 -11.32 -17.06
CA ALA A 134 -85.89 -11.13 -17.56
C ALA A 134 -84.97 -10.40 -16.56
N THR A 135 -85.50 -9.43 -15.81
CA THR A 135 -84.74 -8.62 -14.83
C THR A 135 -85.07 -8.99 -13.38
N PHE A 136 -85.62 -10.18 -13.13
CA PHE A 136 -86.06 -10.57 -11.80
C PHE A 136 -84.87 -10.76 -10.85
N ASP A 137 -84.91 -10.07 -9.72
CA ASP A 137 -83.93 -10.24 -8.65
C ASP A 137 -84.45 -11.19 -7.58
N VAL A 138 -83.85 -12.37 -7.49
CA VAL A 138 -84.23 -13.42 -6.51
C VAL A 138 -83.90 -12.99 -5.09
N ASP A 139 -82.89 -12.14 -4.91
CA ASP A 139 -82.43 -11.73 -3.59
C ASP A 139 -83.36 -10.66 -2.96
N SER A 140 -84.24 -10.05 -3.76
CA SER A 140 -85.30 -9.13 -3.32
C SER A 140 -86.62 -9.79 -2.89
N VAL A 141 -86.72 -11.12 -2.93
CA VAL A 141 -87.96 -11.84 -2.64
C VAL A 141 -88.23 -11.89 -1.14
N ASP A 142 -89.27 -11.19 -0.70
CA ASP A 142 -89.71 -11.20 0.69
C ASP A 142 -90.24 -12.57 1.14
N GLU A 143 -90.05 -12.88 2.43
CA GLU A 143 -90.56 -14.11 3.07
C GLU A 143 -92.10 -14.22 2.96
N ILE A 144 -92.80 -13.08 2.88
CA ILE A 144 -94.25 -12.99 2.64
C ILE A 144 -94.62 -13.51 1.25
N ALA A 145 -93.79 -13.28 0.22
CA ALA A 145 -94.04 -13.78 -1.13
C ALA A 145 -93.85 -15.31 -1.21
N ILE A 146 -92.81 -15.84 -0.55
CA ILE A 146 -92.60 -17.31 -0.43
C ILE A 146 -93.75 -17.98 0.33
N GLN A 147 -94.25 -17.37 1.40
CA GLN A 147 -95.40 -17.90 2.15
C GLN A 147 -96.68 -17.98 1.29
N ARG A 148 -96.88 -17.04 0.35
CA ARG A 148 -98.00 -17.11 -0.63
C ARG A 148 -97.81 -18.24 -1.64
N LEU A 149 -96.56 -18.56 -2.00
CA LEU A 149 -96.24 -19.63 -2.94
C LEU A 149 -96.42 -21.05 -2.37
N LYS A 150 -96.31 -21.24 -1.05
CA LYS A 150 -96.40 -22.56 -0.41
C LYS A 150 -97.64 -23.36 -0.84
N ARG A 151 -98.81 -22.71 -0.92
CA ARG A 151 -100.08 -23.37 -1.34
C ARG A 151 -100.03 -23.94 -2.76
N TYR A 152 -99.18 -23.40 -3.62
CA TYR A 152 -99.01 -23.85 -5.00
C TYR A 152 -97.93 -24.91 -5.07
N LEU A 153 -96.78 -24.70 -4.42
CA LEU A 153 -95.66 -25.64 -4.40
C LEU A 153 -96.03 -27.00 -3.78
N GLU A 154 -96.93 -27.03 -2.79
CA GLU A 154 -97.42 -28.25 -2.16
C GLU A 154 -98.53 -28.96 -2.97
N SER A 155 -99.06 -28.31 -4.01
CA SER A 155 -100.15 -28.86 -4.82
C SER A 155 -99.66 -29.94 -5.80
N ARG A 156 -100.36 -31.07 -5.85
CA ARG A 156 -100.06 -32.16 -6.81
C ARG A 156 -100.25 -31.76 -8.27
N GLU A 157 -100.97 -30.67 -8.53
CA GLU A 157 -101.22 -30.14 -9.88
C GLU A 157 -100.16 -29.13 -10.33
N PHE A 158 -99.26 -28.71 -9.44
CA PHE A 158 -98.18 -27.76 -9.73
C PHE A 158 -96.85 -28.50 -9.95
N LYS A 159 -96.73 -29.17 -11.10
CA LYS A 159 -95.50 -29.86 -11.52
C LYS A 159 -95.21 -29.57 -12.98
N SER A 160 -93.96 -29.20 -13.30
CA SER A 160 -93.53 -28.90 -14.67
C SER A 160 -93.98 -29.95 -15.69
N THR A 161 -93.81 -31.25 -15.36
CA THR A 161 -94.16 -32.37 -16.25
C THR A 161 -95.67 -32.54 -16.51
N LYS A 162 -96.53 -32.08 -15.59
CA LYS A 162 -97.98 -32.10 -15.78
C LYS A 162 -98.46 -30.90 -16.61
N VAL A 163 -97.82 -29.75 -16.42
CA VAL A 163 -98.14 -28.50 -17.10
C VAL A 163 -97.65 -28.51 -18.55
N GLU A 164 -96.56 -29.23 -18.84
CA GLU A 164 -95.96 -29.40 -20.17
C GLU A 164 -96.92 -29.98 -21.20
N VAL A 165 -97.86 -30.83 -20.77
CA VAL A 165 -98.90 -31.42 -21.63
C VAL A 165 -99.78 -30.34 -22.30
N GLU A 166 -99.94 -29.18 -21.65
CA GLU A 166 -100.76 -28.08 -22.17
C GLU A 166 -99.92 -26.91 -22.70
N SER A 167 -98.77 -26.62 -22.10
CA SER A 167 -97.87 -25.56 -22.60
C SER A 167 -96.43 -25.68 -22.07
N ASP A 168 -95.47 -25.71 -22.99
CA ASP A 168 -94.03 -25.68 -22.69
C ASP A 168 -93.58 -24.41 -21.96
N LEU A 169 -94.19 -23.26 -22.28
CA LEU A 169 -93.91 -21.98 -21.61
C LEU A 169 -94.42 -22.03 -20.17
N ALA A 170 -95.65 -22.51 -19.94
CA ALA A 170 -96.19 -22.65 -18.59
C ALA A 170 -95.40 -23.68 -17.77
N ALA A 171 -94.88 -24.74 -18.39
CA ALA A 171 -94.00 -25.70 -17.73
C ALA A 171 -92.66 -25.06 -17.31
N SER A 172 -92.03 -24.30 -18.20
CA SER A 172 -90.77 -23.60 -17.91
C SER A 172 -90.93 -22.52 -16.84
N ILE A 173 -92.06 -21.81 -16.83
CA ILE A 173 -92.41 -20.86 -15.77
C ILE A 173 -92.65 -21.61 -14.44
N CYS A 174 -93.37 -22.74 -14.46
CA CYS A 174 -93.60 -23.57 -13.27
C CYS A 174 -92.28 -24.07 -12.67
N TYR A 175 -91.36 -24.55 -13.51
CA TYR A 175 -90.04 -24.99 -13.08
C TYR A 175 -89.20 -23.85 -12.51
N TRP A 176 -89.21 -22.68 -13.16
CA TRP A 176 -88.52 -21.49 -12.66
C TRP A 176 -89.00 -21.03 -11.29
N ILE A 177 -90.31 -21.02 -11.03
CA ILE A 177 -90.86 -20.66 -9.70
C ILE A 177 -90.37 -21.63 -8.62
N THR A 178 -90.32 -22.93 -8.93
CA THR A 178 -89.78 -23.95 -8.02
C THR A 178 -88.30 -23.67 -7.74
N CYS A 179 -87.49 -23.41 -8.77
CA CYS A 179 -86.08 -23.05 -8.60
C CYS A 179 -85.88 -21.75 -7.81
N VAL A 180 -86.75 -20.74 -7.98
CA VAL A 180 -86.73 -19.51 -7.17
C VAL A 180 -87.01 -19.83 -5.70
N ALA A 181 -88.03 -20.62 -5.41
CA ALA A 181 -88.37 -21.01 -4.04
C ALA A 181 -87.24 -21.83 -3.38
N ASP A 182 -86.65 -22.77 -4.10
CA ASP A 182 -85.54 -23.61 -3.63
C ASP A 182 -84.27 -22.79 -3.40
N LEU A 183 -84.00 -21.78 -4.24
CA LEU A 183 -82.88 -20.87 -4.08
C LEU A 183 -83.07 -19.92 -2.89
N VAL A 184 -84.27 -19.36 -2.70
CA VAL A 184 -84.57 -18.50 -1.53
C VAL A 184 -84.51 -19.32 -0.23
N ALA A 185 -84.96 -20.58 -0.24
CA ALA A 185 -84.81 -21.49 0.88
C ALA A 185 -83.33 -21.84 1.16
N ALA A 186 -82.52 -22.09 0.12
CA ALA A 186 -81.09 -22.32 0.28
C ALA A 186 -80.38 -21.07 0.85
N ASN A 187 -80.70 -19.87 0.35
CA ASN A 187 -80.14 -18.60 0.82
C ASN A 187 -80.53 -18.27 2.26
N SER A 188 -81.74 -18.64 2.72
CA SER A 188 -82.16 -18.41 4.10
C SER A 188 -81.39 -19.28 5.12
N ILE A 189 -81.00 -20.50 4.73
CA ILE A 189 -80.18 -21.41 5.54
C ILE A 189 -78.80 -20.81 5.79
N VAL A 190 -78.17 -20.23 4.77
CA VAL A 190 -76.79 -19.69 4.85
C VAL A 190 -76.71 -18.20 5.20
N ARG A 191 -77.82 -17.59 5.63
CA ARG A 191 -77.90 -16.14 5.91
C ARG A 191 -76.91 -15.70 7.00
N LYS A 192 -76.68 -16.55 8.01
CA LYS A 192 -75.74 -16.28 9.09
C LYS A 192 -74.30 -16.31 8.59
N GLU A 193 -73.98 -17.27 7.74
CA GLU A 193 -72.67 -17.44 7.11
C GLU A 193 -72.36 -16.29 6.16
N TYR A 194 -73.36 -15.74 5.46
CA TYR A 194 -73.18 -14.52 4.66
C TYR A 194 -72.83 -13.29 5.51
N GLU A 195 -73.48 -13.11 6.66
CA GLU A 195 -73.15 -11.99 7.56
C GLU A 195 -71.76 -12.17 8.19
N GLU A 196 -71.41 -13.40 8.59
CA GLU A 196 -70.06 -13.70 9.09
C GLU A 196 -69.00 -13.51 7.99
N LEU A 197 -69.27 -13.95 6.76
CA LEU A 197 -68.38 -13.73 5.62
C LEU A 197 -68.16 -12.24 5.37
N LYS A 198 -69.20 -11.42 5.45
CA LYS A 198 -69.09 -9.97 5.29
C LYS A 198 -68.20 -9.35 6.37
N GLN A 199 -68.36 -9.76 7.63
CA GLN A 199 -67.50 -9.30 8.73
C GLN A 199 -66.03 -9.71 8.50
N VAL A 200 -65.78 -10.98 8.13
CA VAL A 200 -64.43 -11.48 7.84
C VAL A 200 -63.79 -10.73 6.65
N ILE A 201 -64.56 -10.39 5.62
CA ILE A 201 -64.07 -9.59 4.48
C ILE A 201 -63.68 -8.18 4.95
N MET A 202 -64.50 -7.54 5.79
CA MET A 202 -64.17 -6.22 6.35
C MET A 202 -62.91 -6.28 7.21
N GLU A 203 -62.80 -7.26 8.11
CA GLU A 203 -61.60 -7.49 8.93
C GLU A 203 -60.36 -7.70 8.05
N MET A 204 -60.49 -8.50 6.98
CA MET A 204 -59.41 -8.73 6.01
C MET A 204 -58.96 -7.42 5.35
N GLN A 205 -59.90 -6.60 4.87
CA GLN A 205 -59.59 -5.32 4.22
C GLN A 205 -58.88 -4.36 5.18
N THR A 206 -59.36 -4.23 6.41
CA THR A 206 -58.71 -3.37 7.41
C THR A 206 -57.28 -3.83 7.71
N LEU A 207 -57.04 -5.13 7.82
CA LEU A 207 -55.70 -5.67 8.07
C LEU A 207 -54.78 -5.53 6.85
N GLU A 208 -55.32 -5.64 5.63
CA GLU A 208 -54.58 -5.39 4.39
C GLU A 208 -54.14 -3.92 4.27
N GLU A 209 -54.99 -2.96 4.65
CA GLU A 209 -54.65 -1.54 4.71
C GLU A 209 -53.59 -1.25 5.79
N GLU A 210 -53.73 -1.84 6.98
CA GLU A 210 -52.71 -1.75 8.04
C GLU A 210 -51.37 -2.34 7.60
N LEU A 211 -51.37 -3.45 6.86
CA LEU A 211 -50.16 -4.04 6.31
C LEU A 211 -49.52 -3.17 5.24
N ALA A 212 -50.31 -2.55 4.36
CA ALA A 212 -49.80 -1.63 3.35
C ALA A 212 -49.10 -0.42 4.00
N THR A 213 -49.75 0.22 4.97
CA THR A 213 -49.19 1.37 5.70
C THR A 213 -47.94 1.01 6.51
N LEU A 214 -47.92 -0.17 7.13
CA LEU A 214 -46.74 -0.68 7.84
C LEU A 214 -45.59 -1.00 6.87
N ASN A 215 -45.89 -1.59 5.71
CA ASN A 215 -44.91 -1.89 4.68
C ASN A 215 -44.28 -0.60 4.12
N ASP A 216 -45.09 0.42 3.84
CA ASP A 216 -44.60 1.73 3.40
C ASP A 216 -43.68 2.38 4.46
N SER A 217 -44.07 2.27 5.74
CA SER A 217 -43.25 2.73 6.87
C SER A 217 -41.92 1.97 6.96
N ILE A 218 -41.91 0.66 6.72
CA ILE A 218 -40.69 -0.16 6.68
C ILE A 218 -39.81 0.24 5.50
N VAL A 219 -40.37 0.49 4.31
CA VAL A 219 -39.62 0.93 3.14
C VAL A 219 -38.96 2.29 3.41
N SER A 220 -39.71 3.24 3.99
CA SER A 220 -39.17 4.55 4.38
C SER A 220 -38.07 4.42 5.42
N LYS A 221 -38.24 3.59 6.45
CA LYS A 221 -37.19 3.40 7.46
C LYS A 221 -35.97 2.66 6.91
N SER A 222 -36.19 1.74 5.98
CA SER A 222 -35.11 1.02 5.30
C SER A 222 -34.25 1.98 4.48
N SER A 223 -34.85 2.96 3.79
CA SER A 223 -34.09 3.96 3.04
C SER A 223 -33.32 4.92 3.95
N GLU A 224 -33.85 5.27 5.13
CA GLU A 224 -33.10 6.02 6.14
C GLU A 224 -31.90 5.25 6.69
N VAL A 225 -32.06 3.93 6.91
CA VAL A 225 -30.98 3.05 7.37
C VAL A 225 -29.88 2.99 6.31
N THR A 226 -30.21 2.79 5.04
CA THR A 226 -29.22 2.77 3.96
C THR A 226 -28.51 4.11 3.81
N ARG A 227 -29.23 5.24 3.95
CA ARG A 227 -28.60 6.57 3.90
C ARG A 227 -27.62 6.78 5.05
N THR A 228 -27.99 6.34 6.25
CA THR A 228 -27.12 6.44 7.44
C THR A 228 -25.88 5.54 7.28
N ASP A 229 -26.02 4.35 6.67
CA ASP A 229 -24.91 3.44 6.38
C ASP A 229 -23.91 4.06 5.39
N GLU A 230 -24.41 4.70 4.32
CA GLU A 230 -23.56 5.44 3.37
C GLU A 230 -22.84 6.63 4.05
N GLU A 231 -23.51 7.35 4.94
CA GLU A 231 -22.91 8.44 5.73
C GLU A 231 -21.79 7.91 6.66
N ILE A 232 -22.00 6.75 7.29
CA ILE A 232 -20.97 6.06 8.09
C ILE A 232 -19.78 5.69 7.21
N SER A 233 -20.02 5.06 6.05
CA SER A 233 -18.94 4.65 5.14
C SER A 233 -18.09 5.84 4.68
N ARG A 234 -18.74 6.96 4.31
CA ARG A 234 -18.04 8.21 3.97
C ARG A 234 -17.21 8.75 5.13
N SER A 235 -17.78 8.78 6.33
CA SER A 235 -17.09 9.26 7.54
C SER A 235 -15.91 8.37 7.94
N GLU A 236 -16.02 7.04 7.78
CA GLU A 236 -14.89 6.11 8.00
C GLU A 236 -13.73 6.37 7.02
N GLN A 237 -14.04 6.60 5.75
CA GLN A 237 -13.03 6.96 4.74
C GLN A 237 -12.35 8.28 5.10
N GLU A 238 -13.11 9.28 5.55
CA GLU A 238 -12.57 10.57 5.97
C GLU A 238 -11.64 10.43 7.19
N VAL A 239 -12.04 9.66 8.21
CA VAL A 239 -11.20 9.37 9.39
C VAL A 239 -9.91 8.66 8.97
N ALA A 240 -9.99 7.69 8.06
CA ALA A 240 -8.82 6.99 7.55
C ALA A 240 -7.88 7.92 6.77
N ALA A 241 -8.42 8.78 5.90
CA ALA A 241 -7.65 9.77 5.16
C ALA A 241 -6.97 10.78 6.10
N ASN A 242 -7.72 11.33 7.06
CA ASN A 242 -7.19 12.27 8.05
C ASN A 242 -6.09 11.65 8.91
N ARG A 243 -6.23 10.37 9.27
CA ARG A 243 -5.18 9.62 9.99
C ARG A 243 -3.91 9.47 9.16
N ARG A 244 -4.03 9.06 7.89
CA ARG A 244 -2.87 8.97 6.97
C ARG A 244 -2.16 10.31 6.85
N THR A 245 -2.91 11.40 6.64
CA THR A 245 -2.35 12.75 6.54
C THR A 245 -1.61 13.14 7.83
N LEU A 246 -2.17 12.84 8.99
CA LEU A 246 -1.52 13.10 10.28
C LEU A 246 -0.21 12.29 10.43
N ASP A 247 -0.21 11.01 10.07
CA ASP A 247 0.99 10.17 10.08
C ASP A 247 2.06 10.67 9.08
N HIS A 248 1.64 11.18 7.92
CA HIS A 248 2.54 11.82 6.95
C HIS A 248 3.17 13.10 7.51
N ILE A 249 2.37 13.97 8.16
CA ILE A 249 2.87 15.19 8.79
C ILE A 249 3.85 14.86 9.91
N GLN A 250 3.54 13.89 10.77
CA GLN A 250 4.42 13.47 11.87
C GLN A 250 5.75 12.91 11.36
N ARG A 251 5.71 12.04 10.34
CA ARG A 251 6.93 11.52 9.72
C ARG A 251 7.73 12.62 9.02
N GLY A 252 7.06 13.52 8.30
CA GLY A 252 7.69 14.68 7.66
C GLY A 252 8.38 15.59 8.67
N ALA A 253 7.73 15.88 9.79
CA ALA A 253 8.30 16.67 10.88
C ALA A 253 9.53 15.98 11.51
N GLN A 254 9.48 14.65 11.68
CA GLN A 254 10.62 13.89 12.18
C GLN A 254 11.81 13.91 11.22
N ILE A 255 11.56 13.72 9.92
CA ILE A 255 12.59 13.80 8.88
C ILE A 255 13.19 15.21 8.89
N LEU A 256 12.36 16.26 8.86
CA LEU A 256 12.82 17.64 8.87
C LEU A 256 13.68 17.96 10.10
N ARG A 257 13.33 17.44 11.28
CA ARG A 257 14.15 17.58 12.49
C ARG A 257 15.52 16.92 12.36
N VAL A 258 15.57 15.68 11.85
CA VAL A 258 16.84 14.95 11.66
C VAL A 258 17.67 15.61 10.57
N THR A 259 17.05 16.01 9.47
CA THR A 259 17.72 16.73 8.37
C THR A 259 18.27 18.06 8.83
N ALA A 260 17.55 18.83 9.65
CA ALA A 260 18.05 20.10 10.19
C ALA A 260 19.30 19.89 11.08
N ALA A 261 19.30 18.85 11.93
CA ALA A 261 20.46 18.51 12.74
C ALA A 261 21.67 18.05 11.88
N ASN A 262 21.42 17.28 10.82
CA ASN A 262 22.48 16.86 9.89
C ASN A 262 22.99 18.01 9.04
N GLN A 263 22.14 18.96 8.66
CA GLN A 263 22.54 20.17 7.94
C GLN A 263 23.54 20.99 8.76
N MET A 264 23.31 21.14 10.07
CA MET A 264 24.28 21.81 10.95
C MET A 264 25.63 21.07 10.97
N LYS A 265 25.60 19.73 11.07
CA LYS A 265 26.84 18.91 11.02
C LYS A 265 27.57 19.04 9.69
N TRP A 266 26.85 18.99 8.57
CA TRP A 266 27.46 19.15 7.25
C TRP A 266 28.03 20.55 7.06
N GLN A 267 27.41 21.56 7.66
CA GLN A 267 27.97 22.91 7.66
C GLN A 267 29.25 22.98 8.50
N GLU A 268 29.27 22.38 9.69
CA GLU A 268 30.48 22.28 10.51
C GLU A 268 31.60 21.52 9.79
N GLU A 269 31.29 20.40 9.15
CA GLU A 269 32.24 19.63 8.33
C GLU A 269 32.75 20.42 7.12
N LEU A 270 31.87 21.18 6.45
CA LEU A 270 32.25 22.04 5.33
C LEU A 270 33.17 23.18 5.78
N ASP A 271 32.87 23.82 6.91
CA ASP A 271 33.69 24.89 7.49
C ASP A 271 35.04 24.37 7.97
N ALA A 272 35.11 23.11 8.41
CA ALA A 272 36.35 22.45 8.78
C ALA A 272 37.19 22.07 7.56
N LEU A 273 36.58 21.47 6.53
CA LEU A 273 37.26 21.16 5.26
C LEU A 273 37.78 22.43 4.57
N SER A 274 37.01 23.51 4.61
CA SER A 274 37.44 24.81 4.07
C SER A 274 38.71 25.31 4.78
N ARG A 275 38.79 25.15 6.11
CA ARG A 275 40.01 25.48 6.85
C ARG A 275 41.19 24.60 6.46
N VAL A 276 40.99 23.29 6.30
CA VAL A 276 42.06 22.37 5.88
C VAL A 276 42.57 22.70 4.48
N SER A 277 41.67 23.11 3.56
CA SER A 277 42.00 23.48 2.18
C SER A 277 43.11 24.53 2.10
N ASP A 278 43.13 25.49 3.04
CA ASP A 278 44.14 26.57 3.05
C ASP A 278 45.56 26.05 3.36
N TYR A 279 45.68 24.92 4.07
CA TYR A 279 46.97 24.33 4.47
C TYR A 279 47.50 23.27 3.50
N VAL A 280 46.66 22.78 2.57
CA VAL A 280 46.99 21.71 1.61
C VAL A 280 48.22 22.06 0.79
N LEU A 281 48.28 23.30 0.29
CA LEU A 281 49.34 23.75 -0.58
C LEU A 281 50.71 23.67 0.11
N GLY A 282 50.82 24.24 1.31
CA GLY A 282 52.07 24.24 2.08
C GLY A 282 52.50 22.84 2.51
N ASP A 283 51.57 22.05 3.03
CA ASP A 283 51.85 20.68 3.48
C ASP A 283 52.28 19.76 2.32
N SER A 284 51.69 19.96 1.13
CA SER A 284 52.07 19.24 -0.11
C SER A 284 53.48 19.60 -0.58
N ILE A 285 53.83 20.89 -0.57
CA ILE A 285 55.19 21.36 -0.91
C ILE A 285 56.20 20.73 0.04
N PHE A 286 55.94 20.75 1.35
CA PHE A 286 56.84 20.19 2.34
C PHE A 286 57.02 18.68 2.15
N MET A 287 55.93 17.93 1.97
CA MET A 287 56.00 16.47 1.73
C MET A 287 56.82 16.14 0.48
N ALA A 288 56.53 16.82 -0.64
CA ALA A 288 57.22 16.61 -1.90
C ALA A 288 58.71 16.99 -1.80
N ALA A 289 59.02 18.19 -1.30
CA ALA A 289 60.38 18.67 -1.15
C ALA A 289 61.19 17.81 -0.15
N PHE A 290 60.56 17.35 0.94
CA PHE A 290 61.19 16.47 1.92
C PHE A 290 61.62 15.15 1.28
N SER A 291 60.71 14.51 0.55
CA SER A 291 60.97 13.21 -0.09
C SER A 291 62.08 13.26 -1.14
N VAL A 292 62.18 14.35 -1.91
CA VAL A 292 63.12 14.47 -3.04
C VAL A 292 64.48 15.03 -2.63
N LEU A 293 64.52 16.08 -1.80
CA LEU A 293 65.74 16.90 -1.64
C LEU A 293 66.54 16.59 -0.36
N ILE A 294 65.87 16.19 0.71
CA ILE A 294 66.49 16.12 2.05
C ILE A 294 66.33 14.76 2.75
N CYS A 295 65.59 13.83 2.16
CA CYS A 295 65.38 12.47 2.69
C CYS A 295 66.70 11.72 2.97
N ASP A 296 67.71 11.90 2.11
CA ASP A 296 69.01 11.21 2.16
C ASP A 296 70.09 11.95 3.00
N ARG A 297 69.71 13.01 3.72
CA ARG A 297 70.61 13.86 4.51
C ARG A 297 70.45 13.62 6.02
N SER A 298 71.48 13.96 6.78
CA SER A 298 71.49 13.81 8.24
C SER A 298 70.37 14.56 8.93
N THR A 299 69.95 14.10 10.12
CA THR A 299 68.89 14.73 10.92
C THR A 299 69.17 16.21 11.20
N ARG A 300 70.45 16.55 11.45
CA ARG A 300 70.88 17.93 11.67
C ARG A 300 70.65 18.83 10.44
N ILE A 301 70.99 18.35 9.25
CA ILE A 301 70.78 19.11 8.00
C ILE A 301 69.28 19.28 7.75
N ARG A 302 68.49 18.23 7.94
CA ARG A 302 67.02 18.26 7.78
C ARG A 302 66.38 19.31 8.69
N ARG A 303 66.79 19.41 9.96
CA ARG A 303 66.29 20.45 10.89
C ARG A 303 66.59 21.86 10.42
N ILE A 304 67.82 22.11 9.96
CA ILE A 304 68.24 23.42 9.45
C ILE A 304 67.45 23.78 8.20
N VAL A 305 67.39 22.88 7.21
CA VAL A 305 66.70 23.14 5.93
C VAL A 305 65.20 23.31 6.14
N LEU A 306 64.55 22.47 6.96
CA LEU A 306 63.13 22.63 7.28
C LEU A 306 62.86 23.98 7.98
N SER A 307 63.74 24.45 8.87
CA SER A 307 63.56 25.77 9.49
C SER A 307 63.66 26.92 8.47
N LEU A 308 64.53 26.80 7.47
CA LEU A 308 64.66 27.79 6.39
C LEU A 308 63.45 27.76 5.46
N TRP A 309 62.98 26.57 5.07
CA TRP A 309 61.78 26.43 4.24
C TRP A 309 60.53 26.96 4.93
N LYS A 310 60.39 26.73 6.25
CA LYS A 310 59.31 27.34 7.05
C LYS A 310 59.36 28.87 6.97
N GLN A 311 60.53 29.48 7.16
CA GLN A 311 60.68 30.93 7.07
C GLN A 311 60.32 31.48 5.68
N GLU A 312 60.76 30.82 4.61
CA GLU A 312 60.45 31.23 3.24
C GLU A 312 58.95 31.10 2.91
N LEU A 313 58.31 29.99 3.27
CA LEU A 313 56.87 29.82 3.04
C LEU A 313 56.02 30.80 3.86
N THR A 314 56.43 31.11 5.10
CA THR A 314 55.81 32.18 5.90
C THR A 314 55.99 33.54 5.23
N ARG A 315 57.14 33.82 4.59
CA ARG A 315 57.37 35.07 3.85
C ARG A 315 56.42 35.20 2.65
N GLU A 316 56.22 34.12 1.91
CA GLU A 316 55.32 34.05 0.75
C GLU A 316 53.83 33.89 1.14
N ARG A 317 53.50 33.93 2.44
CA ARG A 317 52.13 33.81 2.97
C ARG A 317 51.43 32.49 2.62
N ILE A 318 52.19 31.42 2.43
CA ILE A 318 51.65 30.07 2.25
C ILE A 318 51.42 29.45 3.63
N MET A 319 50.20 29.03 3.91
CA MET A 319 49.84 28.39 5.18
C MET A 319 50.32 26.93 5.18
N PHE A 320 50.86 26.48 6.31
CA PHE A 320 51.29 25.09 6.52
C PHE A 320 51.12 24.70 7.99
N THR A 321 51.04 23.40 8.26
CA THR A 321 50.78 22.88 9.59
C THR A 321 52.09 22.68 10.37
N GLU A 322 52.38 23.57 11.34
CA GLU A 322 53.66 23.56 12.08
C GLU A 322 53.93 22.27 12.86
N THR A 323 52.89 21.67 13.44
CA THR A 323 52.95 20.45 14.26
C THR A 323 53.33 19.22 13.44
N ILE A 324 53.06 19.25 12.14
CA ILE A 324 53.17 18.10 11.23
C ILE A 324 54.41 18.23 10.34
N CYS A 325 54.83 19.47 10.03
CA CYS A 325 56.02 19.77 9.25
C CYS A 325 57.33 19.52 10.04
N THR A 326 57.55 18.29 10.48
CA THR A 326 58.76 17.86 11.20
C THR A 326 59.44 16.71 10.48
N SER A 327 60.77 16.63 10.60
CA SER A 327 61.57 15.59 9.94
C SER A 327 61.19 14.18 10.41
N GLU A 328 60.79 14.03 11.67
CA GLU A 328 60.43 12.75 12.27
C GLU A 328 59.08 12.26 11.75
N PHE A 329 58.11 13.17 11.66
CA PHE A 329 56.79 12.86 11.12
C PHE A 329 56.87 12.44 9.65
N PHE A 330 57.60 13.19 8.81
CA PHE A 330 57.73 12.87 7.39
C PHE A 330 58.46 11.54 7.12
N VAL A 331 59.55 11.24 7.84
CA VAL A 331 60.19 9.92 7.73
C VAL A 331 59.26 8.81 8.15
N THR A 332 58.61 8.94 9.30
CA THR A 332 57.68 7.92 9.81
C THR A 332 56.58 7.64 8.80
N ARG A 333 56.05 8.69 8.16
CA ARG A 333 55.00 8.58 7.16
C ARG A 333 55.48 7.89 5.87
N LEU A 334 56.63 8.30 5.35
CA LEU A 334 57.23 7.71 4.15
C LEU A 334 57.58 6.22 4.35
N LEU A 335 58.05 5.84 5.54
CA LEU A 335 58.34 4.44 5.88
C LEU A 335 57.07 3.60 6.11
N LYS A 336 55.97 4.23 6.53
CA LYS A 336 54.68 3.57 6.72
C LYS A 336 54.01 3.21 5.38
N ASN A 337 54.14 4.07 4.36
CA ASN A 337 53.51 3.88 3.05
C ASN A 337 54.48 3.40 1.96
N ALA A 338 55.62 2.84 2.35
CA ALA A 338 56.52 2.22 1.39
C ALA A 338 55.85 0.97 0.81
N ASP A 339 55.52 0.99 -0.47
CA ASP A 339 54.84 -0.10 -1.18
C ASP A 339 55.63 -0.56 -2.42
N ALA A 340 55.23 -1.70 -3.00
CA ALA A 340 55.96 -2.35 -4.10
C ALA A 340 56.04 -1.56 -5.41
N THR A 341 55.24 -0.50 -5.54
CA THR A 341 55.24 0.35 -6.73
C THR A 341 56.40 1.35 -6.73
N GLY A 342 56.98 1.66 -5.56
CA GLY A 342 58.02 2.66 -5.36
C GLY A 342 59.42 2.08 -5.12
N ARG A 343 60.44 2.94 -5.12
CA ARG A 343 61.82 2.53 -4.84
C ARG A 343 61.94 2.08 -3.39
N TRP A 344 62.48 0.87 -3.19
CA TRP A 344 62.63 0.28 -1.87
C TRP A 344 63.49 1.15 -0.93
N PRO A 345 63.06 1.36 0.32
CA PRO A 345 63.80 2.17 1.29
C PRO A 345 65.08 1.48 1.80
N VAL A 346 66.19 2.22 1.80
CA VAL A 346 67.46 1.87 2.45
C VAL A 346 67.71 2.83 3.60
N LEU A 347 67.77 2.28 4.81
CA LEU A 347 67.99 3.00 6.05
C LEU A 347 69.45 2.89 6.50
N PHE A 348 70.07 4.02 6.77
CA PHE A 348 71.40 4.13 7.39
C PHE A 348 71.26 4.66 8.81
N GLY A 349 71.81 3.95 9.80
CA GLY A 349 71.76 4.37 11.20
C GLY A 349 72.02 3.23 12.18
N ASN A 350 71.54 3.37 13.41
CA ASN A 350 71.64 2.29 14.40
C ASN A 350 70.68 1.13 14.05
N THR A 351 71.25 0.03 13.55
CA THR A 351 70.53 -1.15 13.06
C THR A 351 69.47 -1.66 14.04
N GLY A 352 69.77 -1.73 15.34
CA GLY A 352 68.81 -2.23 16.34
C GLY A 352 67.58 -1.32 16.47
N SER A 353 67.80 -0.03 16.66
CA SER A 353 66.73 0.97 16.81
C SER A 353 65.85 1.09 15.56
N LEU A 354 66.45 0.99 14.37
CA LEU A 354 65.73 1.07 13.10
C LEU A 354 64.84 -0.15 12.86
N VAL A 355 65.36 -1.35 13.14
CA VAL A 355 64.58 -2.58 13.01
C VAL A 355 63.41 -2.58 14.00
N ASP A 356 63.62 -2.14 15.24
CA ASP A 356 62.53 -2.03 16.22
C ASP A 356 61.46 -1.01 15.80
N THR A 357 61.88 0.13 15.23
CA THR A 357 60.97 1.14 14.68
C THR A 357 60.15 0.58 13.51
N LEU A 358 60.78 -0.14 12.58
CA LEU A 358 60.08 -0.78 11.47
C LEU A 358 59.12 -1.88 11.92
N ARG A 359 59.44 -2.63 12.98
CA ARG A 359 58.52 -3.62 13.59
C ARG A 359 57.31 -2.96 14.23
N VAL A 360 57.48 -1.79 14.85
CA VAL A 360 56.37 -1.00 15.41
C VAL A 360 55.46 -0.47 14.29
N LEU A 361 56.05 -0.01 13.18
CA LEU A 361 55.29 0.47 12.03
C LEU A 361 54.59 -0.66 11.25
N HIS A 362 55.24 -1.84 11.17
CA HIS A 362 54.75 -3.02 10.47
C HIS A 362 54.82 -4.26 11.38
N PRO A 363 53.78 -4.52 12.19
CA PRO A 363 53.77 -5.62 13.16
C PRO A 363 53.91 -7.03 12.56
N ALA A 364 53.54 -7.21 11.29
CA ALA A 364 53.64 -8.46 10.55
C ALA A 364 54.97 -8.61 9.77
N SER A 365 56.02 -7.91 10.18
CA SER A 365 57.32 -7.91 9.49
C SER A 365 58.20 -9.11 9.86
N VAL A 366 58.94 -9.61 8.86
CA VAL A 366 59.97 -10.64 9.02
C VAL A 366 61.32 -9.95 8.93
N SER A 367 62.14 -10.06 9.98
CA SER A 367 63.50 -9.49 10.00
C SER A 367 64.55 -10.57 9.79
N VAL A 368 65.45 -10.37 8.83
CA VAL A 368 66.52 -11.32 8.49
C VAL A 368 67.87 -10.62 8.55
N ASP A 369 68.82 -11.24 9.27
CA ASP A 369 70.20 -10.75 9.33
C ASP A 369 70.98 -11.20 8.09
N VAL A 370 71.40 -10.25 7.26
CA VAL A 370 72.15 -10.51 6.03
C VAL A 370 73.62 -10.83 6.32
N HIS A 371 74.18 -10.31 7.42
CA HIS A 371 75.56 -10.60 7.80
C HIS A 371 75.73 -12.06 8.22
N ALA A 372 74.78 -12.60 8.99
CA ALA A 372 74.81 -13.98 9.44
C ALA A 372 74.55 -14.97 8.29
N ASN A 373 73.69 -14.60 7.34
CA ASN A 373 73.24 -15.51 6.29
C ASN A 373 74.00 -15.38 4.98
N SER A 374 74.71 -14.29 4.69
CA SER A 374 75.29 -13.99 3.37
C SER A 374 74.22 -13.85 2.27
N TRP A 375 74.49 -13.00 1.27
CA TRP A 375 73.56 -12.70 0.18
C TRP A 375 73.20 -13.92 -0.69
N GLN A 376 74.04 -14.96 -0.68
CA GLN A 376 73.88 -16.17 -1.50
C GLN A 376 73.26 -17.35 -0.73
N SER A 377 72.88 -17.18 0.54
CA SER A 377 72.26 -18.28 1.28
C SER A 377 70.88 -18.63 0.72
N LYS A 378 70.63 -19.94 0.59
CA LYS A 378 69.34 -20.49 0.17
C LYS A 378 68.20 -20.05 1.10
N GLU A 379 68.47 -19.93 2.40
CA GLU A 379 67.48 -19.51 3.39
C GLU A 379 67.03 -18.06 3.16
N LEU A 380 67.97 -17.15 2.89
CA LEU A 380 67.66 -15.75 2.60
C LEU A 380 66.88 -15.60 1.29
N ILE A 381 67.25 -16.34 0.26
CA ILE A 381 66.60 -16.35 -1.05
C ILE A 381 65.15 -16.86 -0.92
N GLU A 382 64.92 -17.95 -0.19
CA GLU A 382 63.59 -18.53 0.02
C GLU A 382 62.68 -17.66 0.88
N GLN A 383 63.22 -17.04 1.94
CA GLN A 383 62.47 -16.11 2.78
C GLN A 383 62.10 -14.84 2.02
N THR A 384 62.98 -14.36 1.13
CA THR A 384 62.74 -13.20 0.28
C THR A 384 61.65 -13.48 -0.75
N GLU A 385 61.73 -14.62 -1.45
CA GLU A 385 60.69 -15.05 -2.38
C GLU A 385 59.34 -15.19 -1.68
N ARG A 386 59.31 -15.89 -0.54
CA ARG A 386 58.09 -16.08 0.23
C ARG A 386 57.48 -14.73 0.60
N ALA A 387 58.28 -13.82 1.13
CA ALA A 387 57.79 -12.54 1.59
C ALA A 387 57.22 -11.66 0.46
N LEU A 388 57.91 -11.64 -0.70
CA LEU A 388 57.46 -10.89 -1.88
C LEU A 388 56.22 -11.50 -2.55
N ARG A 389 56.05 -12.83 -2.51
CA ARG A 389 54.85 -13.51 -3.01
C ARG A 389 53.65 -13.32 -2.07
N THR A 390 53.86 -13.42 -0.76
CA THR A 390 52.78 -13.33 0.24
C THR A 390 52.42 -11.90 0.61
N GLY A 391 53.19 -10.90 0.18
CA GLY A 391 52.98 -9.50 0.55
C GLY A 391 53.37 -9.19 2.00
N THR A 392 54.23 -10.01 2.63
CA THR A 392 54.68 -9.74 3.99
C THR A 392 55.87 -8.78 3.97
N THR A 393 55.92 -7.85 4.91
CA THR A 393 57.04 -6.90 5.03
C THR A 393 58.34 -7.62 5.39
N LEU A 394 59.37 -7.50 4.55
CA LEU A 394 60.70 -8.06 4.79
C LEU A 394 61.69 -6.97 5.16
N ILE A 395 62.40 -7.15 6.28
CA ILE A 395 63.42 -6.24 6.77
C ILE A 395 64.77 -6.96 6.72
N LEU A 396 65.60 -6.58 5.75
CA LEU A 396 66.96 -7.08 5.60
C LEU A 396 67.89 -6.16 6.39
N HIS A 397 68.42 -6.66 7.52
CA HIS A 397 69.25 -5.84 8.40
C HIS A 397 70.70 -6.30 8.46
N SER A 398 71.54 -5.47 9.08
CA SER A 398 72.98 -5.69 9.23
C SER A 398 73.78 -5.68 7.92
N ILE A 399 73.29 -4.97 6.89
CA ILE A 399 73.93 -4.95 5.57
C ILE A 399 75.24 -4.14 5.62
N ARG A 400 76.34 -4.73 5.13
CA ARG A 400 77.68 -4.10 5.12
C ARG A 400 78.20 -3.71 3.74
N SER A 401 77.71 -4.37 2.70
CA SER A 401 78.11 -4.17 1.29
C SER A 401 76.88 -4.14 0.40
N SER A 402 77.03 -3.62 -0.82
CA SER A 402 75.96 -3.69 -1.82
C SER A 402 75.56 -5.13 -2.12
N PRO A 403 74.26 -5.37 -2.40
CA PRO A 403 73.82 -6.69 -2.80
C PRO A 403 74.44 -7.10 -4.14
N PRO A 404 74.61 -8.41 -4.38
CA PRO A 404 75.04 -8.93 -5.68
C PRO A 404 74.12 -8.52 -6.83
N VAL A 405 74.63 -8.59 -8.06
CA VAL A 405 73.90 -8.17 -9.27
C VAL A 405 72.61 -8.98 -9.46
N GLU A 406 72.58 -10.22 -8.97
CA GLU A 406 71.42 -11.12 -9.00
C GLU A 406 70.22 -10.60 -8.20
N TRP A 407 70.43 -9.67 -7.27
CA TRP A 407 69.36 -9.00 -6.52
C TRP A 407 68.83 -7.75 -7.22
N TYR A 408 69.56 -7.21 -8.20
CA TYR A 408 69.12 -6.01 -8.92
C TYR A 408 67.78 -6.20 -9.62
N PRO A 409 67.43 -7.35 -10.23
CA PRO A 409 66.10 -7.57 -10.80
C PRO A 409 64.92 -7.44 -9.82
N ILE A 410 65.14 -7.59 -8.50
CA ILE A 410 64.14 -7.33 -7.45
C ILE A 410 64.18 -5.86 -7.00
N ILE A 411 65.36 -5.25 -7.01
CA ILE A 411 65.60 -3.89 -6.52
C ILE A 411 65.28 -2.82 -7.57
N SER A 412 65.62 -3.03 -8.84
CA SER A 412 65.40 -2.12 -9.96
C SER A 412 63.95 -2.17 -10.41
N MET A 413 63.27 -1.02 -10.36
CA MET A 413 61.94 -0.91 -10.93
C MET A 413 62.04 -0.75 -12.44
N ASP A 414 61.85 -1.83 -13.19
CA ASP A 414 61.55 -1.73 -14.62
C ASP A 414 60.05 -1.54 -14.81
N ILE A 415 59.68 -0.62 -15.69
CA ILE A 415 58.31 -0.16 -15.98
C ILE A 415 57.40 -1.32 -16.46
N GLU A 416 57.97 -2.45 -16.89
CA GLU A 416 57.24 -3.65 -17.35
C GLU A 416 56.73 -4.56 -16.22
N ARG A 417 56.99 -4.20 -14.94
CA ARG A 417 56.59 -4.98 -13.76
C ARG A 417 55.09 -5.07 -13.50
N GLU A 418 54.25 -4.31 -14.19
CA GLU A 418 52.80 -4.41 -14.02
C GLU A 418 52.23 -5.77 -14.48
N PHE A 419 52.95 -6.54 -15.33
CA PHE A 419 52.46 -7.82 -15.86
C PHE A 419 53.49 -8.96 -16.01
N GLY A 420 54.76 -8.78 -15.60
CA GLY A 420 55.85 -9.76 -15.79
C GLY A 420 56.32 -10.49 -14.52
N ALA A 421 56.67 -11.78 -14.64
CA ALA A 421 57.33 -12.53 -13.57
C ALA A 421 58.78 -12.06 -13.40
N VAL A 422 59.20 -11.71 -12.18
CA VAL A 422 60.57 -11.34 -11.86
C VAL A 422 61.44 -12.58 -11.75
N HIS A 423 62.55 -12.59 -12.49
CA HIS A 423 63.56 -13.64 -12.42
C HIS A 423 64.57 -13.33 -11.33
N PHE A 424 64.64 -14.20 -10.32
CA PHE A 424 65.55 -14.10 -9.19
C PHE A 424 66.26 -15.44 -8.99
N TYR A 425 67.56 -15.48 -9.30
CA TYR A 425 68.32 -16.72 -9.44
C TYR A 425 67.60 -17.72 -10.38
N ASP A 426 67.37 -18.96 -9.96
CA ASP A 426 66.68 -20.00 -10.73
C ASP A 426 65.14 -19.94 -10.60
N ARG A 427 64.59 -18.86 -10.02
CA ARG A 427 63.18 -18.77 -9.63
C ARG A 427 62.48 -17.61 -10.34
N SER A 428 61.23 -17.81 -10.73
CA SER A 428 60.40 -16.81 -11.40
C SER A 428 59.10 -16.60 -10.63
N PHE A 429 58.80 -15.36 -10.23
CA PHE A 429 57.60 -15.06 -9.45
C PHE A 429 57.05 -13.66 -9.66
N SER A 430 55.74 -13.50 -9.44
CA SER A 430 55.08 -12.21 -9.39
C SER A 430 55.19 -11.62 -7.99
N ILE A 431 55.55 -10.34 -7.90
CA ILE A 431 55.59 -9.60 -6.64
C ILE A 431 54.17 -9.14 -6.30
N SER A 432 53.73 -9.37 -5.05
CA SER A 432 52.45 -8.85 -4.57
C SER A 432 52.50 -7.31 -4.47
N PRO A 433 51.44 -6.58 -4.83
CA PRO A 433 51.40 -5.11 -4.70
C PRO A 433 51.60 -4.65 -3.24
N ASP A 434 51.18 -5.48 -2.26
CA ASP A 434 51.31 -5.19 -0.83
C ASP A 434 52.70 -5.56 -0.26
N ALA A 435 53.61 -6.09 -1.08
CA ALA A 435 54.94 -6.46 -0.63
C ALA A 435 55.78 -5.24 -0.26
N ARG A 436 56.50 -5.32 0.86
CA ARG A 436 57.35 -4.24 1.36
C ARG A 436 58.75 -4.77 1.66
N LEU A 437 59.78 -4.14 1.08
CA LEU A 437 61.17 -4.50 1.29
C LEU A 437 61.96 -3.33 1.88
N PHE A 438 62.54 -3.55 3.06
CA PHE A 438 63.39 -2.56 3.74
C PHE A 438 64.83 -3.09 3.85
N PHE A 439 65.79 -2.24 3.56
CA PHE A 439 67.21 -2.52 3.76
C PHE A 439 67.75 -1.67 4.91
N VAL A 440 68.42 -2.28 5.89
CA VAL A 440 69.06 -1.56 7.01
C VAL A 440 70.56 -1.82 6.98
N ALA A 441 71.31 -0.76 6.71
CA ALA A 441 72.76 -0.79 6.60
C ALA A 441 73.44 -0.51 7.95
N SER A 442 74.45 -1.31 8.28
CA SER A 442 75.33 -1.12 9.45
C SER A 442 76.61 -0.33 9.13
N THR A 443 76.86 -0.05 7.86
CA THR A 443 78.02 0.71 7.36
C THR A 443 77.56 2.01 6.69
N PRO A 444 78.42 3.04 6.61
CA PRO A 444 78.05 4.30 5.98
C PRO A 444 77.75 4.13 4.49
N ARG A 445 76.94 5.05 3.95
CA ARG A 445 76.53 5.11 2.53
C ARG A 445 77.68 4.96 1.53
N THR A 446 78.87 5.48 1.86
CA THR A 446 80.06 5.46 0.98
C THR A 446 80.54 4.06 0.61
N THR A 447 80.16 3.04 1.40
CA THR A 447 80.53 1.64 1.17
C THR A 447 79.66 0.97 0.09
N PHE A 448 78.57 1.62 -0.33
CA PHE A 448 77.62 1.09 -1.29
C PHE A 448 77.85 1.64 -2.70
N SER A 449 77.56 0.82 -3.72
CA SER A 449 77.65 1.21 -5.12
C SER A 449 76.65 2.31 -5.46
N ALA A 450 77.05 3.24 -6.32
CA ALA A 450 76.17 4.30 -6.79
C ALA A 450 74.91 3.75 -7.49
N GLN A 451 75.03 2.60 -8.16
CA GLN A 451 73.92 1.92 -8.84
C GLN A 451 72.84 1.45 -7.87
N PHE A 452 73.23 0.79 -6.76
CA PHE A 452 72.28 0.33 -5.74
C PHE A 452 71.57 1.50 -5.06
N ILE A 453 72.31 2.56 -4.75
CA ILE A 453 71.74 3.77 -4.14
C ILE A 453 70.78 4.50 -5.08
N HIS A 454 71.03 4.49 -6.40
CA HIS A 454 70.14 5.12 -7.38
C HIS A 454 68.81 4.36 -7.54
N MET A 455 68.83 3.03 -7.42
CA MET A 455 67.64 2.18 -7.53
C MET A 455 66.75 2.20 -6.28
N THR A 456 67.25 2.73 -5.16
CA THR A 456 66.59 2.71 -3.85
C THR A 456 66.27 4.10 -3.31
N SER A 457 65.37 4.18 -2.33
CA SER A 457 65.08 5.43 -1.61
C SER A 457 65.94 5.49 -0.36
N THR A 458 66.93 6.39 -0.31
CA THR A 458 67.87 6.46 0.82
C THR A 458 67.35 7.32 1.95
N PHE A 459 67.43 6.80 3.18
CA PHE A 459 67.11 7.50 4.43
C PHE A 459 68.30 7.44 5.38
N VAL A 460 68.73 8.59 5.91
CA VAL A 460 69.79 8.67 6.91
C VAL A 460 69.18 9.09 8.25
N ILE A 461 69.27 8.22 9.26
CA ILE A 461 68.65 8.40 10.57
C ILE A 461 69.75 8.29 11.64
N ASP A 462 70.29 9.46 12.02
CA ASP A 462 71.41 9.56 12.97
C ASP A 462 70.98 9.62 14.45
N GLU A 463 69.69 9.83 14.71
CA GLU A 463 69.11 9.93 16.05
C GLU A 463 68.06 8.82 16.24
N VAL A 464 67.90 8.32 17.47
CA VAL A 464 66.84 7.36 17.80
C VAL A 464 65.50 8.05 17.57
N LEU A 465 64.67 7.48 16.70
CA LEU A 465 63.30 7.94 16.51
C LEU A 465 62.56 7.70 17.83
N ASP A 466 62.11 8.77 18.48
CA ASP A 466 61.44 8.67 19.79
C ASP A 466 60.00 8.18 19.61
N ASN A 467 59.86 6.86 19.46
CA ASN A 467 58.60 6.19 19.11
C ASN A 467 57.46 6.46 20.11
N GLN A 468 57.76 6.82 21.36
CA GLN A 468 56.76 7.14 22.39
C GLN A 468 56.12 8.53 22.21
N ARG A 469 56.86 9.52 21.70
CA ARG A 469 56.36 10.87 21.47
C ARG A 469 55.43 10.95 20.27
N LEU A 470 55.73 10.20 19.20
CA LEU A 470 54.89 10.07 18.01
C LEU A 470 53.54 9.39 18.28
N LEU A 471 53.51 8.40 19.19
CA LEU A 471 52.28 7.76 19.67
C LEU A 471 51.46 8.67 20.60
N GLN A 472 52.10 9.51 21.41
CA GLN A 472 51.42 10.44 22.34
C GLN A 472 50.94 11.73 21.68
N GLU A 473 51.67 12.32 20.74
CA GLU A 473 51.20 13.49 19.96
C GLU A 473 50.03 13.10 19.02
N ALA A 474 49.98 11.84 18.58
CA ALA A 474 48.80 11.27 17.94
C ALA A 474 47.59 11.12 18.89
N VAL A 475 47.79 11.10 20.21
CA VAL A 475 46.74 10.94 21.24
C VAL A 475 46.27 12.27 21.83
N GLN A 476 47.04 13.36 21.69
CA GLN A 476 46.68 14.68 22.24
C GLN A 476 45.90 15.60 21.27
N LEU A 477 45.79 15.24 19.98
CA LEU A 477 44.88 15.91 19.06
C LEU A 477 43.46 15.38 19.28
N THR A 478 42.50 16.28 19.49
CA THR A 478 41.09 15.92 19.68
C THR A 478 40.61 15.09 18.48
N ASP A 479 39.76 14.07 18.69
CA ASP A 479 39.38 13.08 17.66
C ASP A 479 38.94 13.69 16.31
N HIS A 480 38.41 14.91 16.33
CA HIS A 480 38.00 15.69 15.14
C HIS A 480 39.20 16.25 14.34
N GLN A 481 40.15 16.93 15.00
CA GLN A 481 41.39 17.42 14.37
C GLN A 481 42.26 16.26 13.86
N ARG A 482 42.19 15.12 14.54
CA ARG A 482 42.86 13.88 14.17
C ARG A 482 42.29 13.29 12.87
N THR A 483 41.00 13.45 12.59
CA THR A 483 40.41 12.95 11.33
C THR A 483 40.67 13.89 10.15
N GLU A 484 40.67 15.20 10.38
CA GLU A 484 40.86 16.23 9.33
C GLU A 484 42.30 16.30 8.81
N ASN A 485 43.27 16.51 9.70
CA ASN A 485 44.67 16.65 9.30
C ASN A 485 45.28 15.31 8.87
N MET A 486 44.94 14.20 9.53
CA MET A 486 45.46 12.89 9.14
C MET A 486 44.88 12.39 7.81
N ARG A 487 43.65 12.75 7.42
CA ARG A 487 43.11 12.34 6.10
C ARG A 487 43.87 12.98 4.96
N LEU A 488 44.07 14.30 5.02
CA LEU A 488 44.84 15.02 4.02
C LEU A 488 46.26 14.45 3.91
N LEU A 489 46.93 14.26 5.05
CA LEU A 489 48.29 13.76 5.06
C LEU A 489 48.38 12.30 4.67
N ASN A 490 47.36 11.50 4.97
CA ASN A 490 47.29 10.14 4.46
C ASN A 490 47.25 10.16 2.94
N LEU A 491 46.37 10.97 2.36
CA LEU A 491 46.26 11.17 0.91
C LEU A 491 47.58 11.67 0.31
N LEU A 492 48.17 12.74 0.85
CA LEU A 492 49.45 13.30 0.37
C LEU A 492 50.63 12.33 0.48
N SER A 493 50.55 11.38 1.40
CA SER A 493 51.58 10.37 1.58
C SER A 493 51.37 9.09 0.78
N GLU A 494 50.15 8.88 0.28
CA GLU A 494 49.79 7.82 -0.67
C GLU A 494 50.20 8.22 -2.09
N HIS A 495 50.24 9.52 -2.38
CA HIS A 495 50.69 10.08 -3.66
C HIS A 495 52.20 10.38 -3.67
N ARG A 496 52.82 10.19 -4.84
CA ARG A 496 54.25 10.51 -5.04
C ARG A 496 54.47 12.00 -5.19
N ALA A 497 55.68 12.46 -4.86
CA ALA A 497 56.07 13.85 -5.11
C ALA A 497 55.88 14.27 -6.58
N GLY A 498 56.10 13.37 -7.55
CA GLY A 498 55.78 13.61 -8.95
C GLY A 498 54.28 13.81 -9.18
N GLU A 499 53.44 12.91 -8.70
CA GLU A 499 51.97 12.97 -8.85
C GLU A 499 51.34 14.20 -8.16
N ILE A 500 51.89 14.62 -7.02
CA ILE A 500 51.50 15.85 -6.31
C ILE A 500 51.88 17.08 -7.13
N LEU A 501 53.06 17.06 -7.77
CA LEU A 501 53.57 18.13 -8.63
C LEU A 501 53.04 18.07 -10.07
N ASP A 502 52.36 17.00 -10.48
CA ASP A 502 51.67 16.89 -11.77
C ASP A 502 50.23 17.42 -11.68
N CYS A 503 49.73 17.68 -10.46
CA CYS A 503 48.43 18.30 -10.24
C CYS A 503 48.45 19.75 -10.74
N GLN A 504 47.77 20.00 -11.86
CA GLN A 504 47.76 21.29 -12.55
C GLN A 504 47.37 22.46 -11.62
N GLU A 505 46.39 22.25 -10.74
CA GLU A 505 45.90 23.28 -9.81
C GLU A 505 46.94 23.66 -8.74
N ILE A 506 47.68 22.67 -8.22
CA ILE A 506 48.77 22.89 -7.26
C ILE A 506 49.93 23.61 -7.95
N VAL A 507 50.29 23.20 -9.17
CA VAL A 507 51.38 23.84 -9.94
C VAL A 507 51.04 25.30 -10.30
N GLU A 508 49.80 25.58 -10.71
CA GLU A 508 49.33 26.93 -10.99
C GLU A 508 49.38 27.82 -9.74
N GLN A 509 49.00 27.29 -8.57
CA GLN A 509 49.10 28.03 -7.29
C GLN A 509 50.55 28.25 -6.84
N ILE A 510 51.42 27.24 -6.97
CA ILE A 510 52.86 27.35 -6.67
C ILE A 510 53.53 28.37 -7.60
N SER A 511 53.22 28.32 -8.90
CA SER A 511 53.79 29.25 -9.89
C SER A 511 53.30 30.68 -9.69
N ALA A 512 52.02 30.88 -9.35
CA ALA A 512 51.48 32.19 -8.97
C ALA A 512 52.20 32.78 -7.75
N ALA A 513 52.43 31.97 -6.69
CA ALA A 513 53.18 32.39 -5.51
C ALA A 513 54.66 32.68 -5.81
N ALA A 514 55.30 31.90 -6.70
CA ALA A 514 56.67 32.13 -7.13
C ALA A 514 56.85 33.38 -8.00
N THR A 515 55.78 33.89 -8.62
CA THR A 515 55.87 35.08 -9.49
C THR A 515 55.91 36.38 -8.69
N SER A 516 55.52 36.37 -7.41
CA SER A 516 55.44 37.57 -6.56
C SER A 516 56.68 37.88 -5.69
N GLY A 517 57.70 37.00 -5.61
CA GLY A 517 58.65 37.09 -4.48
C GLY A 517 60.09 36.57 -4.62
N PHE A 518 60.63 36.22 -5.80
CA PHE A 518 62.03 35.75 -5.90
C PHE A 518 63.02 36.84 -6.36
N PRO A 519 63.76 37.51 -5.45
CA PRO A 519 65.02 38.15 -5.83
C PRO A 519 66.13 37.10 -5.88
N SER A 520 66.76 36.99 -7.04
CA SER A 520 67.99 36.23 -7.26
C SER A 520 69.12 36.74 -6.36
N ILE A 521 69.55 35.94 -5.37
CA ILE A 521 70.77 36.22 -4.60
C ILE A 521 71.62 34.94 -4.56
N ILE A 522 72.64 34.91 -5.42
CA ILE A 522 73.86 34.12 -5.23
C ILE A 522 75.00 35.14 -5.15
N HIS A 523 75.58 35.33 -3.95
CA HIS A 523 77.03 35.32 -3.77
C HIS A 523 77.45 35.42 -2.30
N SER A 524 78.45 34.60 -1.97
CA SER A 524 79.42 34.70 -0.88
C SER A 524 78.93 34.59 0.58
N ALA A 525 79.20 33.45 1.21
CA ALA A 525 80.22 33.36 2.26
C ALA A 525 80.39 31.89 2.73
N LEU A 526 81.66 31.52 2.93
CA LEU A 526 82.19 30.28 3.53
C LEU A 526 82.54 29.16 2.53
N GLY A 527 83.82 28.78 2.60
CA GLY A 527 84.54 28.00 1.61
C GLY A 527 84.17 26.52 1.53
N ASN A 528 84.65 25.94 0.43
CA ASN A 528 84.67 24.56 -0.03
C ASN A 528 83.97 23.50 0.85
N ASP A 529 83.00 22.83 0.21
CA ASP A 529 82.28 21.60 0.61
C ASP A 529 80.87 21.73 1.23
N VAL A 530 80.11 22.78 0.87
CA VAL A 530 78.66 22.80 1.08
C VAL A 530 77.93 23.26 -0.18
N ILE A 531 77.31 22.31 -0.90
CA ILE A 531 76.31 22.64 -1.93
C ILE A 531 75.05 23.10 -1.18
N VAL A 532 74.91 24.42 -1.05
CA VAL A 532 73.66 25.06 -0.63
C VAL A 532 72.66 24.87 -1.77
N ILE A 533 71.79 23.86 -1.64
CA ILE A 533 70.61 23.73 -2.51
C ILE A 533 69.65 24.82 -2.05
N GLY A 534 69.80 26.03 -2.60
CA GLY A 534 68.72 27.00 -2.62
C GLY A 534 67.52 26.40 -3.35
N MET A 535 66.34 26.99 -3.21
CA MET A 535 65.17 26.65 -4.03
C MET A 535 65.10 27.50 -5.35
N PRO A 536 66.08 27.50 -6.30
CA PRO A 536 65.82 28.01 -7.63
C PRO A 536 65.46 26.90 -8.64
N CYS A 537 65.16 25.67 -8.21
CA CYS A 537 64.90 24.54 -9.11
C CYS A 537 63.44 24.42 -9.62
N PHE A 538 62.50 25.27 -9.19
CA PHE A 538 61.13 25.24 -9.73
C PHE A 538 61.00 25.82 -11.15
N ARG A 539 62.04 26.48 -11.69
CA ARG A 539 62.03 26.99 -13.09
C ARG A 539 62.55 26.00 -14.14
N THR A 540 63.05 24.83 -13.74
CA THR A 540 63.57 23.82 -14.68
C THR A 540 62.85 22.47 -14.56
N TRP A 541 61.54 22.51 -14.34
CA TRP A 541 60.65 21.40 -14.70
C TRP A 541 60.05 21.70 -16.09
N THR A 542 60.93 21.88 -17.08
CA THR A 542 60.54 21.76 -18.49
C THR A 542 60.78 20.31 -18.89
N PHE A 543 59.68 19.59 -19.13
CA PHE A 543 59.59 18.34 -19.89
C PHE A 543 60.78 18.13 -20.84
N HIS A 544 61.63 17.17 -20.51
CA HIS A 544 62.42 16.33 -21.41
C HIS A 544 62.38 14.97 -20.71
N GLY A 545 61.43 14.07 -20.96
CA GLY A 545 61.09 13.45 -22.23
C GLY A 545 61.56 12.00 -22.14
N ILE A 546 60.61 11.07 -21.97
CA ILE A 546 60.71 9.59 -22.09
C ILE A 546 61.73 8.89 -21.16
#